data_AF-A0A4Q3RU91-F1
#
_entry.id   AF-A0A4Q3RU91-F1
#
_cell.length_a   1.000
_cell.length_b   1.000
_cell.length_c   1.000
_cell.angle_alpha   90.00
_cell.angle_beta   90.00
_cell.angle_gamma   90.00
#
_symmetry.space_group_name_H-M   'P 1'
#
loop_
_entity.id
_entity.type
_entity.pdbx_description
1 polymer ?
#
loop_
_entity_poly.entity_id
_entity_poly.type
_entity_poly.pdbx_seq_one_letter_code
_entity_poly.pdbx_strand_id
1 'polypeptide(L)'
;MLMHIGLDTVGQDGAGFEVHVRDGQPVRSGDPLISFDIDLLARRARSLLTPVVITNAEAFAIVRRDQDQEAAVGDFLMELRPLGAAVAAPEASQTSADRRLRIPMLHGVHARPAGRIAQLAKTFAAETAILAFERRANARSPIALMSLGVRHGDEIVVTAAGDDAEAAVQAIADLIAEGMGEAAPLAADPIEAPVEEPPIATTPPTLLQGVCAAPGLAIGQAMRLTTSAIVVPEFGADAATEQRALQAAVDAVRARLEAAAASGPTERRAVLAAHLAFLEDPELIAAARSLVENGKSAGFAWRRSLAHYVDALRRLGDSRLAERIDDLIDLERQVLLVLTGDETQGSPVLPQGVILLADELLPSQLMALDAGKLRGLCTARGGPTSHVAILAAAMN
;
A
#
# COMPACT_ATOMS: atom_id res chain seq x y z
N MET A 1 16.53 -2.99 16.19
CA MET A 1 16.12 -3.68 17.44
C MET A 1 15.54 -2.64 18.37
N LEU A 2 14.29 -2.81 18.79
CA LEU A 2 13.64 -2.03 19.83
C LEU A 2 13.62 -2.88 21.10
N MET A 3 14.22 -2.39 22.17
CA MET A 3 14.21 -3.05 23.47
C MET A 3 13.34 -2.21 24.41
N HIS A 4 12.25 -2.80 24.91
CA HIS A 4 11.37 -2.16 25.88
C HIS A 4 11.62 -2.82 27.24
N ILE A 5 12.16 -2.08 28.20
CA ILE A 5 12.58 -2.62 29.49
C ILE A 5 11.52 -2.31 30.54
N GLY A 6 10.80 -3.35 30.98
CA GLY A 6 9.64 -3.28 31.87
C GLY A 6 8.38 -2.74 31.19
N LEU A 7 7.20 -3.27 31.56
CA LEU A 7 5.90 -2.76 31.10
C LEU A 7 5.48 -1.53 31.93
N ASP A 8 4.92 -0.50 31.28
CA ASP A 8 4.47 0.77 31.88
C ASP A 8 5.61 1.64 32.50
N THR A 9 6.86 1.47 32.07
CA THR A 9 8.00 2.28 32.58
C THR A 9 8.02 3.73 32.07
N VAL A 10 7.18 4.07 31.09
CA VAL A 10 7.01 5.43 30.53
C VAL A 10 6.57 6.44 31.60
N GLY A 11 5.82 6.01 32.61
CA GLY A 11 5.40 6.86 33.74
C GLY A 11 6.50 7.16 34.77
N GLN A 12 7.74 6.68 34.56
CA GLN A 12 8.85 6.87 35.50
C GLN A 12 9.84 7.99 35.08
N ASP A 13 9.59 8.72 34.00
CA ASP A 13 10.44 9.82 33.49
C ASP A 13 11.95 9.47 33.43
N GLY A 14 12.27 8.22 33.09
CA GLY A 14 13.66 7.72 32.99
C GLY A 14 14.35 7.42 34.33
N ALA A 15 13.66 7.53 35.47
CA ALA A 15 14.24 7.20 36.76
C ALA A 15 14.65 5.72 36.85
N GLY A 16 15.92 5.46 37.17
CA GLY A 16 16.47 4.11 37.25
C GLY A 16 16.99 3.55 35.93
N PHE A 17 17.03 4.35 34.87
CA PHE A 17 17.64 4.00 33.57
C PHE A 17 18.74 5.00 33.21
N GLU A 18 19.84 4.50 32.63
CA GLU A 18 20.92 5.29 32.07
C GLU A 18 21.24 4.78 30.67
N VAL A 19 21.00 5.61 29.65
CA VAL A 19 21.26 5.27 28.25
C VAL A 19 22.70 5.65 27.89
N HIS A 20 23.48 4.68 27.41
CA HIS A 20 24.91 4.85 27.09
C HIS A 20 25.20 5.12 25.61
N VAL A 21 24.17 5.01 24.77
CA VAL A 21 24.29 5.13 23.31
C VAL A 21 23.31 6.14 22.74
N ARG A 22 23.66 6.71 21.58
CA ARG A 22 22.79 7.63 20.84
C ARG A 22 22.20 6.94 19.63
N ASP A 23 21.11 7.49 19.13
CA ASP A 23 20.48 6.97 17.91
C ASP A 23 21.46 7.03 16.72
N GLY A 24 21.46 5.98 15.91
CA GLY A 24 22.40 5.80 14.80
C GLY A 24 23.86 5.50 15.17
N GLN A 25 24.21 5.38 16.45
CA GLN A 25 25.58 5.06 16.87
C GLN A 25 25.95 3.59 16.52
N PRO A 26 27.06 3.35 15.81
CA PRO A 26 27.57 2.00 15.62
C PRO A 26 28.11 1.44 16.95
N VAL A 27 27.70 0.24 17.32
CA VAL A 27 28.08 -0.45 18.57
C VAL A 27 28.77 -1.78 18.27
N ARG A 28 29.69 -2.18 19.13
CA ARG A 28 30.42 -3.45 19.06
C ARG A 28 29.95 -4.40 20.16
N SER A 29 30.24 -5.68 19.99
CA SER A 29 29.99 -6.67 21.05
C SER A 29 30.73 -6.28 22.32
N GLY A 30 30.02 -6.21 23.45
CA GLY A 30 30.53 -5.78 24.74
C GLY A 30 30.29 -4.31 25.08
N ASP A 31 29.81 -3.50 24.15
CA ASP A 31 29.50 -2.09 24.44
C ASP A 31 28.24 -1.99 25.31
N PRO A 32 28.28 -1.23 26.43
CA PRO A 32 27.10 -0.99 27.24
C PRO A 32 26.11 -0.12 26.47
N LEU A 33 24.86 -0.56 26.35
CA LEU A 33 23.79 0.17 25.65
C LEU A 33 22.91 0.95 26.62
N ILE A 34 22.56 0.32 27.74
CA ILE A 34 21.70 0.87 28.77
C ILE A 34 22.03 0.18 30.10
N SER A 35 22.04 0.94 31.19
CA SER A 35 22.10 0.41 32.56
C SER A 35 20.80 0.73 33.28
N PHE A 36 20.39 -0.14 34.19
CA PHE A 36 19.20 0.09 34.98
C PHE A 36 19.27 -0.59 36.35
N ASP A 37 18.55 -0.03 37.32
CA ASP A 37 18.43 -0.56 38.67
C ASP A 37 17.24 -1.51 38.77
N ILE A 38 17.51 -2.82 38.80
CA ILE A 38 16.47 -3.85 38.82
C ILE A 38 15.63 -3.82 40.10
N ASP A 39 16.20 -3.44 41.25
CA ASP A 39 15.48 -3.38 42.51
C ASP A 39 14.52 -2.18 42.53
N LEU A 40 14.94 -1.05 41.96
CA LEU A 40 14.08 0.11 41.76
C LEU A 40 12.92 -0.22 40.81
N LEU A 41 13.21 -0.91 39.70
CA LEU A 41 12.20 -1.29 38.72
C LEU A 41 11.23 -2.34 39.26
N ALA A 42 11.70 -3.34 40.00
CA ALA A 42 10.85 -4.38 40.60
C ALA A 42 9.82 -3.81 41.60
N ARG A 43 10.16 -2.69 42.26
CA ARG A 43 9.26 -2.03 43.22
C ARG A 43 8.24 -1.11 42.56
N ARG A 44 8.49 -0.66 41.33
CA ARG A 44 7.73 0.43 40.68
C ARG A 44 7.03 0.02 39.38
N ALA A 45 7.56 -0.96 38.66
CA ALA A 45 6.98 -1.47 37.44
C ALA A 45 5.93 -2.55 37.74
N ARG A 46 4.85 -2.58 36.96
CA ARG A 46 3.79 -3.60 37.09
C ARG A 46 4.27 -4.99 36.67
N SER A 47 5.32 -5.04 35.86
CA SER A 47 5.94 -6.29 35.41
C SER A 47 7.38 -6.02 34.97
N LEU A 48 8.27 -6.97 35.28
CA LEU A 48 9.67 -6.98 34.85
C LEU A 48 9.86 -7.59 33.45
N LEU A 49 8.77 -7.97 32.78
CA LEU A 49 8.82 -8.42 31.39
C LEU A 49 9.46 -7.34 30.51
N THR A 50 10.53 -7.70 29.83
CA THR A 50 11.29 -6.84 28.92
C THR A 50 11.11 -7.35 27.49
N PRO A 51 10.13 -6.83 26.73
CA PRO A 51 10.00 -7.21 25.33
C PRO A 51 11.20 -6.71 24.52
N VAL A 52 11.90 -7.64 23.88
CA VAL A 52 12.91 -7.36 22.86
C VAL A 52 12.27 -7.61 21.48
N VAL A 53 12.12 -6.56 20.69
CA VAL A 53 11.46 -6.58 19.38
C VAL A 53 12.47 -6.27 18.28
N ILE A 54 12.50 -7.09 17.24
CA ILE A 54 13.30 -6.79 16.04
C ILE A 54 12.40 -5.97 15.10
N THR A 55 12.73 -4.69 14.95
CA THR A 55 11.94 -3.71 14.19
C THR A 55 12.21 -3.73 12.68
N ASN A 56 13.21 -4.49 12.26
CA ASN A 56 13.62 -4.67 10.88
C ASN A 56 13.65 -6.17 10.52
N ALA A 57 12.53 -6.85 10.77
CA ALA A 57 12.37 -8.29 10.53
C ALA A 57 12.50 -8.68 9.04
N GLU A 58 12.47 -7.70 8.15
CA GLU A 58 12.80 -7.80 6.73
C GLU A 58 14.30 -7.93 6.46
N ALA A 59 15.16 -7.42 7.35
CA ALA A 59 16.62 -7.43 7.20
C ALA A 59 17.30 -8.50 8.07
N PHE A 60 16.62 -9.02 9.11
CA PHE A 60 17.19 -10.00 10.04
C PHE A 60 16.13 -11.03 10.47
N ALA A 61 16.51 -12.31 10.42
CA ALA A 61 15.76 -13.43 10.97
C ALA A 61 16.34 -13.84 12.33
N ILE A 62 15.48 -14.19 13.27
CA ILE A 62 15.89 -14.91 14.49
C ILE A 62 16.14 -16.37 14.07
N VAL A 63 17.41 -16.79 14.07
CA VAL A 63 17.80 -18.17 13.68
C VAL A 63 17.96 -19.10 14.87
N ARG A 64 18.24 -18.54 16.05
CA ARG A 64 18.28 -19.29 17.30
C ARG A 64 17.80 -18.38 18.44
N ARG A 65 17.03 -18.93 19.36
CA ARG A 65 16.68 -18.26 20.62
C ARG A 65 16.44 -19.31 21.68
N ASP A 66 16.80 -18.98 22.90
CA ASP A 66 16.44 -19.80 24.04
C ASP A 66 15.08 -19.36 24.56
N GLN A 67 14.22 -20.31 24.92
CA GLN A 67 12.86 -20.05 25.42
C GLN A 67 12.60 -20.90 26.67
N ASP A 68 11.70 -20.43 27.53
CA ASP A 68 11.20 -21.15 28.70
C ASP A 68 12.29 -21.65 29.67
N GLN A 69 13.40 -20.89 29.79
CA GLN A 69 14.50 -21.18 30.72
C GLN A 69 14.86 -19.96 31.57
N GLU A 70 15.42 -20.19 32.76
CA GLU A 70 16.08 -19.15 33.55
C GLU A 70 17.41 -18.77 32.89
N ALA A 71 17.69 -17.47 32.78
CA ALA A 71 18.91 -16.95 32.16
C ALA A 71 19.70 -16.09 33.16
N ALA A 72 21.01 -16.28 33.22
CA ALA A 72 21.97 -15.49 33.98
C ALA A 72 22.63 -14.40 33.11
N VAL A 73 23.34 -13.46 33.75
CA VAL A 73 24.09 -12.41 33.04
C VAL A 73 25.20 -13.05 32.21
N GLY A 74 25.17 -12.82 30.90
CA GLY A 74 26.12 -13.40 29.94
C GLY A 74 25.58 -14.64 29.22
N ASP A 75 24.41 -15.13 29.59
CA ASP A 75 23.77 -16.24 28.89
C ASP A 75 23.29 -15.82 27.50
N PHE A 76 23.27 -16.81 26.62
CA PHE A 76 22.82 -16.64 25.25
C PHE A 76 21.30 -16.39 25.22
N LEU A 77 20.87 -15.28 24.61
CA LEU A 77 19.45 -14.93 24.47
C LEU A 77 18.91 -15.32 23.09
N MET A 78 19.51 -14.76 22.04
CA MET A 78 19.13 -15.03 20.66
C MET A 78 20.26 -14.71 19.68
N GLU A 79 20.20 -15.35 18.52
CA GLU A 79 21.05 -15.11 17.36
C GLU A 79 20.19 -14.61 16.21
N LEU A 80 20.57 -13.46 15.67
CA LEU A 80 19.98 -12.88 14.48
C LEU A 80 20.89 -13.18 13.29
N ARG A 81 20.31 -13.73 12.23
CA ARG A 81 20.95 -13.85 10.93
C ARG A 81 20.37 -12.80 9.98
N PRO A 82 21.20 -12.02 9.29
CA PRO A 82 20.74 -11.19 8.19
C PRO A 82 19.91 -12.00 7.18
N LEU A 83 18.73 -11.50 6.84
CA LEU A 83 17.91 -12.00 5.73
C LEU A 83 18.36 -11.25 4.49
N GLY A 84 19.09 -11.96 3.62
CA GLY A 84 19.98 -11.33 2.65
C GLY A 84 21.38 -11.30 3.24
N ALA A 85 22.38 -11.67 2.42
CA ALA A 85 23.76 -11.68 2.85
C ALA A 85 24.07 -10.40 3.65
N ALA A 86 24.68 -10.56 4.83
CA ALA A 86 25.62 -9.55 5.24
C ALA A 86 26.56 -9.37 4.06
N VAL A 87 26.34 -8.31 3.30
CA VAL A 87 27.42 -7.67 2.61
C VAL A 87 28.29 -7.14 3.76
N ALA A 88 29.16 -8.02 4.27
CA ALA A 88 30.51 -7.59 4.57
C ALA A 88 30.91 -6.67 3.42
N ALA A 89 31.37 -5.46 3.73
CA ALA A 89 31.78 -4.46 2.73
C ALA A 89 32.30 -5.20 1.49
N PRO A 90 31.65 -5.06 0.31
CA PRO A 90 31.99 -5.90 -0.81
C PRO A 90 33.32 -5.37 -1.33
N GLU A 91 34.42 -5.94 -0.86
CA GLU A 91 35.63 -6.04 -1.67
C GLU A 91 35.33 -7.04 -2.80
N ALA A 92 34.51 -6.59 -3.77
CA ALA A 92 34.42 -7.07 -5.15
C ALA A 92 33.29 -6.35 -5.92
N SER A 93 33.61 -5.19 -6.51
CA SER A 93 33.16 -4.74 -7.85
C SER A 93 31.73 -5.08 -8.31
N GLN A 94 30.68 -4.75 -7.55
CA GLN A 94 29.36 -4.53 -8.15
C GLN A 94 29.21 -3.06 -8.49
N THR A 95 28.90 -2.75 -9.74
CA THR A 95 28.61 -1.38 -10.17
C THR A 95 27.39 -0.88 -9.41
N SER A 96 27.57 0.16 -8.60
CA SER A 96 26.50 0.81 -7.87
C SER A 96 26.47 2.29 -8.25
N ALA A 97 25.27 2.81 -8.48
CA ALA A 97 25.08 4.22 -8.82
C ALA A 97 24.01 4.83 -7.92
N ASP A 98 24.13 6.13 -7.67
CA ASP A 98 23.09 6.93 -7.04
C ASP A 98 22.96 8.31 -7.68
N ARG A 99 21.76 8.89 -7.58
CA ARG A 99 21.48 10.25 -8.05
C ARG A 99 20.44 10.92 -7.18
N ARG A 100 20.76 12.13 -6.73
CA ARG A 100 19.87 12.97 -5.93
C ARG A 100 19.10 13.92 -6.82
N LEU A 101 17.81 14.07 -6.52
CA LEU A 101 16.92 14.99 -7.22
C LEU A 101 15.75 15.41 -6.34
N ARG A 102 15.11 16.51 -6.73
CA ARG A 102 13.86 16.98 -6.14
C ARG A 102 12.69 16.50 -6.97
N ILE A 103 11.54 16.34 -6.34
CA ILE A 103 10.30 15.90 -6.97
C ILE A 103 9.59 17.08 -7.64
N PRO A 104 9.56 17.17 -8.99
CA PRO A 104 8.89 18.28 -9.68
C PRO A 104 7.36 18.15 -9.79
N MET A 105 6.82 16.94 -9.63
CA MET A 105 5.37 16.68 -9.75
C MET A 105 4.62 17.41 -8.64
N LEU A 106 3.59 18.19 -9.00
CA LEU A 106 2.80 18.99 -8.05
C LEU A 106 2.14 18.13 -6.96
N HIS A 107 1.84 16.87 -7.30
CA HIS A 107 1.14 15.94 -6.42
C HIS A 107 2.04 14.83 -5.86
N GLY A 108 3.37 14.95 -6.01
CA GLY A 108 4.31 13.96 -5.50
C GLY A 108 4.28 12.61 -6.23
N VAL A 109 4.78 11.56 -5.58
CA VAL A 109 4.86 10.20 -6.16
C VAL A 109 3.61 9.40 -5.79
N HIS A 110 2.48 9.71 -6.43
CA HIS A 110 1.25 8.92 -6.34
C HIS A 110 1.21 7.80 -7.39
N ALA A 111 0.07 7.11 -7.55
CA ALA A 111 -0.03 5.88 -8.35
C ALA A 111 0.47 5.95 -9.80
N ARG A 112 0.24 7.06 -10.52
CA ARG A 112 0.64 7.18 -11.93
C ARG A 112 2.16 7.40 -12.05
N PRO A 113 2.77 8.40 -11.38
CA PRO A 113 4.23 8.48 -11.21
C PRO A 113 4.86 7.17 -10.73
N ALA A 114 4.35 6.58 -9.66
CA ALA A 114 4.87 5.34 -9.08
C ALA A 114 4.80 4.16 -10.07
N GLY A 115 3.68 4.03 -10.79
CA GLY A 115 3.50 3.01 -11.84
C GLY A 115 4.47 3.19 -13.00
N ARG A 116 4.70 4.43 -13.46
CA ARG A 116 5.67 4.72 -14.54
C ARG A 116 7.10 4.45 -14.11
N ILE A 117 7.48 4.86 -12.89
CA ILE A 117 8.80 4.56 -12.32
C ILE A 117 8.99 3.05 -12.24
N ALA A 118 8.00 2.31 -11.72
CA ALA A 118 8.06 0.86 -11.61
C ALA A 118 8.15 0.15 -12.97
N GLN A 119 7.37 0.61 -13.95
CA GLN A 119 7.42 0.07 -15.31
C GLN A 119 8.81 0.23 -15.92
N LEU A 120 9.43 1.41 -15.76
CA LEU A 120 10.80 1.65 -16.22
C LEU A 120 11.81 0.82 -15.41
N ALA A 121 11.69 0.78 -14.09
CA ALA A 121 12.58 -0.01 -13.23
C ALA A 121 12.56 -1.51 -13.54
N LYS A 122 11.43 -2.05 -14.01
CA LYS A 122 11.28 -3.45 -14.46
C LYS A 122 12.07 -3.75 -15.74
N THR A 123 12.50 -2.76 -16.53
CA THR A 123 13.29 -3.00 -17.77
C THR A 123 14.78 -3.18 -17.53
N PHE A 124 15.27 -2.86 -16.34
CA PHE A 124 16.67 -3.01 -15.96
C PHE A 124 16.89 -4.30 -15.17
N ALA A 125 18.10 -4.86 -15.23
CA ALA A 125 18.50 -6.00 -14.42
C ALA A 125 18.86 -5.57 -12.98
N ALA A 126 19.48 -4.39 -12.82
CA ALA A 126 19.94 -3.85 -11.55
C ALA A 126 18.82 -3.71 -10.53
N GLU A 127 19.12 -4.01 -9.26
CA GLU A 127 18.23 -3.71 -8.16
C GLU A 127 18.13 -2.20 -7.98
N THR A 128 16.92 -1.66 -8.13
CA THR A 128 16.66 -0.21 -8.10
C THR A 128 15.81 0.16 -6.90
N ALA A 129 16.14 1.27 -6.25
CA ALA A 129 15.41 1.75 -5.08
C ALA A 129 15.38 3.28 -5.01
N ILE A 130 14.35 3.81 -4.37
CA ILE A 130 14.23 5.24 -4.02
C ILE A 130 14.34 5.38 -2.50
N LEU A 131 15.20 6.28 -2.05
CA LEU A 131 15.35 6.63 -0.65
C LEU A 131 14.75 8.02 -0.41
N ALA A 132 13.92 8.13 0.62
CA ALA A 132 13.31 9.37 1.08
C ALA A 132 13.00 9.25 2.58
N PHE A 133 13.21 10.31 3.36
CA PHE A 133 12.91 10.32 4.81
C PHE A 133 13.49 9.12 5.57
N GLU A 134 14.74 8.75 5.26
CA GLU A 134 15.43 7.58 5.83
C GLU A 134 14.77 6.21 5.54
N ARG A 135 13.76 6.20 4.68
CA ARG A 135 13.07 5.01 4.22
C ARG A 135 13.53 4.67 2.81
N ARG A 136 13.61 3.38 2.51
CA ARG A 136 13.96 2.85 1.20
C ARG A 136 12.75 2.11 0.63
N ALA A 137 12.42 2.36 -0.62
CA ALA A 137 11.40 1.63 -1.36
C ALA A 137 11.98 1.00 -2.62
N ASN A 138 11.56 -0.22 -2.94
CA ASN A 138 11.89 -0.87 -4.21
C ASN A 138 11.28 -0.06 -5.36
N ALA A 139 12.10 0.37 -6.32
CA ALA A 139 11.61 1.19 -7.42
C ALA A 139 10.68 0.41 -8.36
N ARG A 140 10.68 -0.92 -8.31
CA ARG A 140 9.76 -1.80 -9.07
C ARG A 140 8.38 -1.99 -8.40
N SER A 141 8.19 -1.47 -7.19
CA SER A 141 6.94 -1.57 -6.43
C SER A 141 6.24 -0.21 -6.38
N PRO A 142 5.18 0.00 -7.18
CA PRO A 142 4.39 1.22 -7.09
C PRO A 142 3.84 1.46 -5.67
N ILE A 143 3.47 0.39 -4.96
CA ILE A 143 2.89 0.49 -3.62
C ILE A 143 3.94 0.94 -2.60
N ALA A 144 5.17 0.41 -2.67
CA ALA A 144 6.26 0.83 -1.80
C ALA A 144 6.65 2.29 -2.06
N LEU A 145 6.73 2.70 -3.33
CA LEU A 145 7.00 4.08 -3.73
C LEU A 145 5.97 5.06 -3.18
N MET A 146 4.68 4.77 -3.34
CA MET A 146 3.60 5.58 -2.78
C MET A 146 3.67 5.64 -1.25
N SER A 147 4.03 4.53 -0.61
CA SER A 147 4.13 4.42 0.84
C SER A 147 5.24 5.29 1.43
N LEU A 148 6.22 5.75 0.62
CA LEU A 148 7.22 6.73 1.06
C LEU A 148 6.57 8.09 1.41
N GLY A 149 5.43 8.43 0.82
CA GLY A 149 4.71 9.68 1.10
C GLY A 149 5.42 10.93 0.56
N VAL A 150 6.22 10.78 -0.49
CA VAL A 150 7.02 11.87 -1.07
C VAL A 150 6.14 12.86 -1.84
N ARG A 151 6.28 14.14 -1.52
CA ARG A 151 5.51 15.28 -2.04
C ARG A 151 6.36 16.16 -2.97
N HIS A 152 5.70 17.13 -3.60
CA HIS A 152 6.38 18.13 -4.41
C HIS A 152 7.50 18.84 -3.63
N GLY A 153 8.67 18.94 -4.25
CA GLY A 153 9.83 19.63 -3.69
C GLY A 153 10.69 18.81 -2.73
N ASP A 154 10.21 17.64 -2.28
CA ASP A 154 10.99 16.74 -1.43
C ASP A 154 12.23 16.22 -2.16
N GLU A 155 13.30 16.01 -1.40
CA GLU A 155 14.54 15.43 -1.90
C GLU A 155 14.53 13.91 -1.78
N ILE A 156 14.91 13.25 -2.86
CA ILE A 156 15.03 11.80 -2.94
C ILE A 156 16.40 11.39 -3.48
N VAL A 157 16.77 10.15 -3.21
CA VAL A 157 17.94 9.50 -3.82
C VAL A 157 17.49 8.28 -4.59
N VAL A 158 17.69 8.28 -5.90
CA VAL A 158 17.55 7.07 -6.74
C VAL A 158 18.85 6.30 -6.65
N THR A 159 18.76 5.01 -6.37
CA THR A 159 19.91 4.11 -6.24
C THR A 159 19.72 2.88 -7.11
N ALA A 160 20.82 2.35 -7.65
CA ALA A 160 20.82 1.03 -8.27
C ALA A 160 22.11 0.26 -7.99
N ALA A 161 22.00 -1.07 -7.96
CA ALA A 161 23.13 -1.99 -7.86
C ALA A 161 22.99 -3.13 -8.88
N GLY A 162 24.04 -3.38 -9.67
CA GLY A 162 24.07 -4.39 -10.71
C GLY A 162 24.69 -3.90 -12.02
N ASP A 163 24.70 -4.75 -13.03
CA ASP A 163 25.46 -4.54 -14.28
C ASP A 163 25.04 -3.28 -15.05
N ASP A 164 23.77 -2.89 -15.02
CA ASP A 164 23.20 -1.72 -15.68
C ASP A 164 22.81 -0.60 -14.68
N ALA A 165 23.42 -0.57 -13.49
CA ALA A 165 23.08 0.36 -12.41
C ALA A 165 23.12 1.85 -12.82
N GLU A 166 24.18 2.29 -13.50
CA GLU A 166 24.30 3.68 -13.96
C GLU A 166 23.19 4.05 -14.94
N ALA A 167 22.91 3.19 -15.91
CA ALA A 167 21.86 3.39 -16.89
C ALA A 167 20.47 3.42 -16.23
N ALA A 168 20.24 2.54 -15.25
CA ALA A 168 18.98 2.48 -14.50
C ALA A 168 18.75 3.74 -13.68
N VAL A 169 19.75 4.19 -12.91
CA VAL A 169 19.66 5.44 -12.12
C VAL A 169 19.43 6.63 -13.03
N GLN A 170 20.18 6.72 -14.13
CA GLN A 170 20.07 7.83 -15.08
C GLN A 170 18.66 7.90 -15.67
N ALA A 171 18.14 6.78 -16.20
CA ALA A 171 16.83 6.73 -16.82
C ALA A 171 15.69 7.02 -15.82
N ILE A 172 15.76 6.47 -14.61
CA ILE A 172 14.74 6.72 -13.57
C ILE A 172 14.79 8.18 -13.11
N ALA A 173 15.98 8.74 -12.89
CA ALA A 173 16.13 10.13 -12.48
C ALA A 173 15.65 11.09 -13.57
N ASP A 174 15.93 10.82 -14.84
CA ASP A 174 15.48 11.63 -15.97
C ASP A 174 13.96 11.57 -16.12
N LEU A 175 13.35 10.38 -16.01
CA LEU A 175 11.89 10.23 -16.01
C LEU A 175 11.22 11.07 -14.91
N ILE A 176 11.79 11.06 -13.70
CA ILE A 176 11.29 11.86 -12.57
C ILE A 176 11.50 13.35 -12.82
N ALA A 177 12.66 13.75 -13.36
CA ALA A 177 12.99 15.16 -13.64
C ALA A 177 12.12 15.76 -14.75
N GLU A 178 11.71 14.96 -15.74
CA GLU A 178 10.74 15.35 -16.77
C GLU A 178 9.32 15.56 -16.21
N GLY A 179 9.07 15.14 -14.96
CA GLY A 179 7.81 15.34 -14.24
C GLY A 179 6.64 14.51 -14.78
N MET A 180 6.88 13.59 -15.73
CA MET A 180 5.90 12.62 -16.21
C MET A 180 4.57 13.20 -16.73
N GLY A 181 4.60 14.42 -17.28
CA GLY A 181 3.42 15.14 -17.76
C GLY A 181 2.60 15.81 -16.64
N GLU A 182 3.13 15.82 -15.41
CA GLU A 182 2.53 16.39 -14.20
C GLU A 182 3.48 17.42 -13.54
N ALA A 183 4.48 17.90 -14.28
CA ALA A 183 5.40 18.94 -13.84
C ALA A 183 4.62 20.22 -13.56
N ALA A 184 4.91 20.87 -12.43
CA ALA A 184 4.32 22.17 -12.11
C ALA A 184 4.65 23.18 -13.23
N PRO A 185 3.66 23.88 -13.82
CA PRO A 185 3.93 25.08 -14.57
C PRO A 185 4.66 26.08 -13.65
N LEU A 186 5.64 26.82 -14.17
CA LEU A 186 6.17 27.99 -13.48
C LEU A 186 5.02 28.96 -13.23
N ALA A 187 4.60 29.02 -11.96
CA ALA A 187 3.49 29.83 -11.44
C ALA A 187 2.11 29.54 -12.08
N ALA A 188 1.33 28.70 -11.41
CA ALA A 188 -0.12 28.85 -11.38
C ALA A 188 -0.53 28.89 -9.91
N ASP A 189 -1.18 29.99 -9.52
CA ASP A 189 -1.74 30.16 -8.19
C ASP A 189 -2.65 28.97 -7.84
N PRO A 190 -2.64 28.49 -6.58
CA PRO A 190 -3.57 27.47 -6.16
C PRO A 190 -4.98 28.06 -6.21
N ILE A 191 -5.74 27.72 -7.24
CA ILE A 191 -7.21 27.84 -7.19
C ILE A 191 -7.71 26.61 -6.44
N GLU A 192 -7.49 26.61 -5.14
CA GLU A 192 -8.29 25.82 -4.21
C GLU A 192 -9.56 26.65 -3.99
N ALA A 193 -10.57 26.46 -4.85
CA ALA A 193 -11.89 27.00 -4.59
C ALA A 193 -12.51 26.14 -3.47
N PRO A 194 -12.85 26.72 -2.31
CA PRO A 194 -13.69 26.01 -1.34
C PRO A 194 -15.02 25.72 -2.03
N VAL A 195 -15.40 24.45 -2.10
CA VAL A 195 -16.79 24.09 -2.41
C VAL A 195 -17.60 24.54 -1.21
N GLU A 196 -18.20 25.73 -1.33
CA GLU A 196 -19.05 26.31 -0.31
C GLU A 196 -20.25 25.37 -0.10
N GLU A 197 -20.35 24.77 1.10
CA GLU A 197 -21.51 23.96 1.47
C GLU A 197 -22.75 24.84 1.40
N PRO A 198 -23.76 24.51 0.59
CA PRO A 198 -24.96 25.32 0.50
C PRO A 198 -25.70 25.29 1.85
N PRO A 199 -26.37 26.40 2.23
CA PRO A 199 -27.12 26.45 3.48
C PRO A 199 -28.20 25.37 3.47
N ILE A 200 -28.31 24.64 4.59
CA ILE A 200 -29.34 23.62 4.83
C ILE A 200 -30.70 24.33 4.84
N ALA A 201 -31.31 24.47 3.66
CA ALA A 201 -32.73 24.73 3.56
C ALA A 201 -33.45 23.52 4.14
N THR A 202 -34.53 23.74 4.91
CA THR A 202 -35.35 22.67 5.48
C THR A 202 -36.00 21.86 4.36
N THR A 203 -35.29 20.84 3.90
CA THR A 203 -35.78 19.90 2.92
C THR A 203 -36.82 18.99 3.58
N PRO A 204 -37.94 18.69 2.89
CA PRO A 204 -38.86 17.68 3.37
C PRO A 204 -38.12 16.35 3.58
N PRO A 205 -38.55 15.49 4.53
CA PRO A 205 -37.83 14.27 4.91
C PRO A 205 -37.66 13.23 3.78
N THR A 206 -38.32 13.45 2.64
CA THR A 206 -38.22 12.62 1.43
C THR A 206 -37.23 13.16 0.39
N LEU A 207 -36.61 14.32 0.63
CA LEU A 207 -35.67 14.96 -0.28
C LEU A 207 -34.25 14.90 0.28
N LEU A 208 -33.42 14.04 -0.33
CA LEU A 208 -31.99 13.93 -0.03
C LEU A 208 -31.21 14.88 -0.94
N GLN A 209 -30.38 15.73 -0.35
CA GLN A 209 -29.42 16.55 -1.08
C GLN A 209 -28.07 15.81 -1.18
N GLY A 210 -27.36 16.01 -2.28
CA GLY A 210 -26.05 15.42 -2.52
C GLY A 210 -25.25 16.22 -3.55
N VAL A 211 -24.01 15.79 -3.79
CA VAL A 211 -23.13 16.41 -4.78
C VAL A 211 -23.42 15.82 -6.16
N CYS A 212 -23.70 16.69 -7.14
CA CYS A 212 -23.97 16.27 -8.51
C CYS A 212 -22.67 15.89 -9.22
N ALA A 213 -22.50 14.60 -9.55
CA ALA A 213 -21.38 14.11 -10.35
C ALA A 213 -21.61 14.32 -11.86
N ALA A 214 -22.82 14.03 -12.35
CA ALA A 214 -23.22 14.23 -13.75
C ALA A 214 -24.60 14.89 -13.81
N PRO A 215 -24.78 15.99 -14.57
CA PRO A 215 -26.05 16.69 -14.65
C PRO A 215 -27.08 15.87 -15.43
N GLY A 216 -28.33 15.88 -14.95
CA GLY A 216 -29.45 15.19 -15.60
C GLY A 216 -30.62 14.96 -14.67
N LEU A 217 -31.74 14.48 -15.23
CA LEU A 217 -32.91 14.06 -14.47
C LEU A 217 -33.25 12.60 -14.84
N ALA A 218 -33.27 11.74 -13.83
CA ALA A 218 -33.55 10.32 -13.97
C ALA A 218 -34.75 9.92 -13.09
N ILE A 219 -35.62 9.06 -13.63
CA ILE A 219 -36.75 8.46 -12.92
C ILE A 219 -36.69 6.96 -13.19
N GLY A 220 -36.76 6.16 -12.12
CA GLY A 220 -36.59 4.72 -12.21
C GLY A 220 -36.84 4.01 -10.89
N GLN A 221 -36.86 2.68 -10.93
CA GLN A 221 -36.99 1.86 -9.74
C GLN A 221 -35.69 1.94 -8.92
N ALA A 222 -35.78 2.27 -7.64
CA ALA A 222 -34.61 2.26 -6.76
C ALA A 222 -34.22 0.80 -6.41
N MET A 223 -32.94 0.46 -6.62
CA MET A 223 -32.38 -0.82 -6.19
C MET A 223 -31.11 -0.57 -5.39
N ARG A 224 -31.04 -1.11 -4.17
CA ARG A 224 -29.84 -1.01 -3.34
C ARG A 224 -28.86 -2.14 -3.65
N LEU A 225 -27.65 -1.79 -4.03
CA LEU A 225 -26.52 -2.71 -4.11
C LEU A 225 -25.95 -2.92 -2.71
N THR A 226 -25.92 -4.17 -2.25
CA THR A 226 -25.28 -4.54 -0.98
C THR A 226 -24.09 -5.44 -1.26
N THR A 227 -22.93 -5.07 -0.72
CA THR A 227 -21.69 -5.83 -0.88
C THR A 227 -21.54 -6.81 0.29
N SER A 228 -21.69 -8.11 0.02
CA SER A 228 -21.37 -9.14 1.02
C SER A 228 -19.85 -9.29 1.18
N ALA A 229 -19.42 -9.52 2.43
CA ALA A 229 -18.03 -9.83 2.73
C ALA A 229 -17.67 -11.20 2.13
N ILE A 230 -16.54 -11.27 1.42
CA ILE A 230 -16.03 -12.54 0.89
C ILE A 230 -15.34 -13.27 2.03
N VAL A 231 -15.85 -14.44 2.40
CA VAL A 231 -15.28 -15.24 3.48
C VAL A 231 -14.13 -16.06 2.91
N VAL A 232 -12.94 -15.91 3.49
CA VAL A 232 -11.76 -16.72 3.16
C VAL A 232 -11.28 -17.44 4.41
N PRO A 233 -10.97 -18.74 4.35
CA PRO A 233 -10.40 -19.46 5.48
C PRO A 233 -9.00 -18.93 5.80
N GLU A 234 -8.60 -18.89 7.06
CA GLU A 234 -7.26 -18.41 7.44
C GLU A 234 -6.15 -19.38 7.00
N PHE A 235 -6.39 -20.68 7.20
CA PHE A 235 -5.45 -21.74 6.86
C PHE A 235 -5.91 -22.44 5.59
N GLY A 236 -4.95 -22.75 4.73
CA GLY A 236 -5.18 -23.39 3.44
C GLY A 236 -4.78 -24.86 3.42
N ALA A 237 -4.71 -25.41 2.21
CA ALA A 237 -4.04 -26.68 1.94
C ALA A 237 -2.51 -26.54 2.06
N ASP A 238 -1.76 -27.38 1.35
CA ASP A 238 -0.30 -27.23 1.26
C ASP A 238 0.12 -25.97 0.50
N ALA A 239 1.30 -25.44 0.82
CA ALA A 239 1.81 -24.20 0.26
C ALA A 239 1.89 -24.22 -1.29
N ALA A 240 2.22 -25.36 -1.91
CA ALA A 240 2.33 -25.43 -3.38
C ALA A 240 0.95 -25.35 -4.06
N THR A 241 -0.09 -25.90 -3.43
CA THR A 241 -1.47 -25.75 -3.90
C THR A 241 -1.97 -24.33 -3.76
N GLU A 242 -1.76 -23.72 -2.59
CA GLU A 242 -2.18 -22.33 -2.33
C GLU A 242 -1.42 -21.31 -3.19
N GLN A 243 -0.12 -21.51 -3.43
CA GLN A 243 0.67 -20.65 -4.32
C GLN A 243 0.17 -20.74 -5.78
N ARG A 244 -0.17 -21.95 -6.26
CA ARG A 244 -0.76 -22.12 -7.60
C ARG A 244 -2.13 -21.46 -7.70
N ALA A 245 -2.97 -21.59 -6.67
CA ALA A 245 -4.28 -20.94 -6.62
C ALA A 245 -4.15 -19.41 -6.64
N LEU A 246 -3.24 -18.85 -5.83
CA LEU A 246 -2.95 -17.42 -5.82
C LEU A 246 -2.46 -16.93 -7.18
N GLN A 247 -1.50 -17.63 -7.78
CA GLN A 247 -0.95 -17.25 -9.09
C GLN A 247 -2.03 -17.31 -10.17
N ALA A 248 -2.83 -18.37 -10.21
CA ALA A 248 -3.92 -18.51 -11.18
C ALA A 248 -4.97 -17.39 -11.02
N ALA A 249 -5.31 -17.01 -9.78
CA ALA A 249 -6.24 -15.93 -9.51
C ALA A 249 -5.70 -14.57 -9.97
N VAL A 250 -4.44 -14.27 -9.67
CA VAL A 250 -3.76 -13.05 -10.12
C VAL A 250 -3.71 -13.01 -11.66
N ASP A 251 -3.36 -14.13 -12.31
CA ASP A 251 -3.28 -14.22 -13.77
C ASP A 251 -4.65 -14.02 -14.44
N ALA A 252 -5.71 -14.58 -13.85
CA ALA A 252 -7.07 -14.41 -14.35
C ALA A 252 -7.55 -12.95 -14.25
N VAL A 253 -7.31 -12.29 -13.11
CA VAL A 253 -7.65 -10.86 -12.94
C VAL A 253 -6.82 -9.99 -13.89
N ARG A 254 -5.53 -10.28 -14.06
CA ARG A 254 -4.68 -9.57 -15.02
C ARG A 254 -5.24 -9.65 -16.43
N ALA A 255 -5.52 -10.85 -16.93
CA ALA A 255 -6.06 -11.05 -18.27
C ALA A 255 -7.38 -10.28 -18.49
N ARG A 256 -8.24 -10.23 -17.46
CA ARG A 256 -9.48 -9.44 -17.51
C ARG A 256 -9.22 -7.94 -17.59
N LEU A 257 -8.30 -7.42 -16.77
CA LEU A 257 -7.93 -6.00 -16.78
C LEU A 257 -7.27 -5.59 -18.10
N GLU A 258 -6.40 -6.42 -18.66
CA GLU A 258 -5.78 -6.21 -19.98
C GLU A 258 -6.83 -6.17 -21.10
N ALA A 259 -7.76 -7.13 -21.11
CA ALA A 259 -8.86 -7.15 -22.07
C ALA A 259 -9.76 -5.90 -21.93
N ALA A 260 -10.04 -5.46 -20.71
CA ALA A 260 -10.79 -4.25 -20.44
C ALA A 260 -10.04 -2.97 -20.84
N ALA A 261 -8.70 -2.98 -20.77
CA ALA A 261 -7.85 -1.84 -21.14
C ALA A 261 -7.62 -1.73 -22.66
N ALA A 262 -7.85 -2.82 -23.42
CA ALA A 262 -7.70 -2.84 -24.87
C ALA A 262 -8.72 -1.95 -25.60
N SER A 263 -9.84 -1.58 -24.95
CA SER A 263 -10.88 -0.75 -25.53
C SER A 263 -11.43 0.26 -24.52
N GLY A 264 -11.86 1.43 -25.00
CA GLY A 264 -12.51 2.46 -24.20
C GLY A 264 -11.73 3.78 -24.06
N PRO A 265 -12.32 4.77 -23.36
CA PRO A 265 -11.77 6.11 -23.19
C PRO A 265 -10.39 6.12 -22.53
N THR A 266 -9.62 7.18 -22.76
CA THR A 266 -8.25 7.32 -22.23
C THR A 266 -8.20 7.31 -20.71
N GLU A 267 -9.18 7.94 -20.06
CA GLU A 267 -9.32 7.99 -18.61
C GLU A 267 -9.52 6.59 -18.02
N ARG A 268 -10.41 5.80 -18.65
CA ARG A 268 -10.65 4.40 -18.26
C ARG A 268 -9.40 3.55 -18.39
N ARG A 269 -8.67 3.69 -19.49
CA ARG A 269 -7.40 2.96 -19.69
C ARG A 269 -6.35 3.33 -18.64
N ALA A 270 -6.29 4.59 -18.23
CA ALA A 270 -5.36 5.04 -17.18
C ALA A 270 -5.68 4.42 -15.81
N VAL A 271 -6.97 4.31 -15.45
CA VAL A 271 -7.39 3.63 -14.21
C VAL A 271 -7.01 2.15 -14.23
N LEU A 272 -7.33 1.45 -15.33
CA LEU A 272 -7.00 0.02 -15.48
C LEU A 272 -5.49 -0.25 -15.49
N ALA A 273 -4.70 0.66 -16.07
CA ALA A 273 -3.24 0.56 -16.02
C ALA A 273 -2.70 0.69 -14.59
N ALA A 274 -3.30 1.53 -13.74
CA ALA A 274 -2.94 1.61 -12.33
C ALA A 274 -3.31 0.33 -11.58
N HIS A 275 -4.49 -0.25 -11.84
CA HIS A 275 -4.89 -1.54 -11.26
C HIS A 275 -3.92 -2.67 -11.65
N LEU A 276 -3.51 -2.74 -12.91
CA LEU A 276 -2.50 -3.70 -13.37
C LEU A 276 -1.17 -3.49 -12.65
N ALA A 277 -0.70 -2.25 -12.51
CA ALA A 277 0.55 -1.95 -11.82
C ALA A 277 0.56 -2.40 -10.35
N PHE A 278 -0.58 -2.28 -9.65
CA PHE A 278 -0.73 -2.77 -8.27
C PHE A 278 -0.87 -4.29 -8.20
N LEU A 279 -1.63 -4.91 -9.11
CA LEU A 279 -1.80 -6.36 -9.16
C LEU A 279 -0.47 -7.09 -9.38
N GLU A 280 0.41 -6.49 -10.19
CA GLU A 280 1.74 -7.00 -10.51
C GLU A 280 2.86 -6.41 -9.63
N ASP A 281 2.49 -5.84 -8.47
CA ASP A 281 3.47 -5.30 -7.54
C ASP A 281 4.30 -6.44 -6.92
N PRO A 282 5.64 -6.44 -7.11
CA PRO A 282 6.48 -7.55 -6.69
C PRO A 282 6.54 -7.70 -5.16
N GLU A 283 6.42 -6.62 -4.38
CA GLU A 283 6.42 -6.71 -2.92
C GLU A 283 5.09 -7.26 -2.40
N LEU A 284 3.97 -6.84 -2.99
CA LEU A 284 2.66 -7.39 -2.66
C LEU A 284 2.60 -8.90 -2.92
N ILE A 285 3.07 -9.34 -4.08
CA ILE A 285 3.12 -10.76 -4.45
C ILE A 285 4.05 -11.52 -3.50
N ALA A 286 5.23 -10.98 -3.20
CA ALA A 286 6.18 -11.62 -2.28
C ALA A 286 5.60 -11.75 -0.86
N ALA A 287 4.96 -10.71 -0.34
CA ALA A 287 4.31 -10.73 0.97
C ALA A 287 3.20 -11.79 1.04
N ALA A 288 2.34 -11.88 0.00
CA ALA A 288 1.31 -12.90 -0.07
C ALA A 288 1.90 -14.32 -0.15
N ARG A 289 2.93 -14.54 -0.99
CA ARG A 289 3.62 -15.83 -1.08
C ARG A 289 4.25 -16.25 0.24
N SER A 290 4.88 -15.33 0.95
CA SER A 290 5.47 -15.59 2.27
C SER A 290 4.41 -16.04 3.29
N LEU A 291 3.23 -15.41 3.30
CA LEU A 291 2.14 -15.86 4.18
C LEU A 291 1.64 -17.26 3.82
N VAL A 292 1.55 -17.58 2.53
CA VAL A 292 1.19 -18.93 2.06
C VAL A 292 2.23 -19.97 2.48
N GLU A 293 3.52 -19.65 2.37
CA GLU A 293 4.62 -20.53 2.84
C GLU A 293 4.53 -20.80 4.35
N ASN A 294 3.97 -19.85 5.11
CA ASN A 294 3.69 -19.98 6.53
C ASN A 294 2.33 -20.63 6.84
N GLY A 295 1.72 -21.34 5.88
CA GLY A 295 0.51 -22.15 6.06
C GLY A 295 -0.81 -21.40 5.95
N LYS A 296 -0.81 -20.15 5.48
CA LYS A 296 -2.05 -19.40 5.22
C LYS A 296 -2.66 -19.77 3.87
N SER A 297 -3.98 -19.64 3.75
CA SER A 297 -4.64 -19.77 2.46
C SER A 297 -4.28 -18.62 1.52
N ALA A 298 -4.40 -18.83 0.21
CA ALA A 298 -4.21 -17.80 -0.80
C ALA A 298 -5.09 -16.57 -0.56
N GLY A 299 -6.37 -16.79 -0.22
CA GLY A 299 -7.32 -15.69 0.02
C GLY A 299 -6.99 -14.89 1.27
N PHE A 300 -6.60 -15.56 2.36
CA PHE A 300 -6.16 -14.87 3.57
C PHE A 300 -4.86 -14.11 3.35
N ALA A 301 -3.89 -14.75 2.70
CA ALA A 301 -2.59 -14.15 2.40
C ALA A 301 -2.74 -12.88 1.54
N TRP A 302 -3.53 -12.94 0.46
CA TRP A 302 -3.77 -11.79 -0.40
C TRP A 302 -4.41 -10.61 0.36
N ARG A 303 -5.51 -10.87 1.09
CA ARG A 303 -6.19 -9.86 1.91
C ARG A 303 -5.26 -9.25 2.95
N ARG A 304 -4.50 -10.08 3.67
CA ARG A 304 -3.62 -9.61 4.74
C ARG A 304 -2.48 -8.74 4.20
N SER A 305 -1.89 -9.13 3.07
CA SER A 305 -0.84 -8.34 2.42
C SER A 305 -1.35 -6.98 1.95
N LEU A 306 -2.53 -6.92 1.30
CA LEU A 306 -3.13 -5.64 0.90
C LEU A 306 -3.49 -4.76 2.10
N ALA A 307 -4.07 -5.33 3.16
CA ALA A 307 -4.43 -4.58 4.36
C ALA A 307 -3.23 -3.85 4.99
N HIS A 308 -2.04 -4.48 4.99
CA HIS A 308 -0.82 -3.83 5.49
C HIS A 308 -0.48 -2.54 4.73
N TYR A 309 -0.57 -2.57 3.40
CA TYR A 309 -0.28 -1.41 2.56
C TYR A 309 -1.39 -0.35 2.62
N VAL A 310 -2.66 -0.78 2.64
CA VAL A 310 -3.78 0.14 2.86
C VAL A 310 -3.62 0.91 4.16
N ASP A 311 -3.23 0.23 5.25
CA ASP A 311 -2.98 0.89 6.52
C ASP A 311 -1.78 1.85 6.47
N ALA A 312 -0.73 1.51 5.70
CA ALA A 312 0.41 2.40 5.47
C ALA A 312 -0.01 3.69 4.74
N LEU A 313 -0.82 3.57 3.68
CA LEU A 313 -1.32 4.71 2.92
C LEU A 313 -2.26 5.58 3.76
N ARG A 314 -3.14 4.98 4.57
CA ARG A 314 -4.04 5.72 5.49
C ARG A 314 -3.26 6.58 6.49
N ARG A 315 -2.13 6.09 7.00
CA ARG A 315 -1.29 6.83 7.95
C ARG A 315 -0.65 8.09 7.36
N LEU A 316 -0.51 8.17 6.04
CA LEU A 316 0.03 9.36 5.37
C LEU A 316 -0.97 10.53 5.36
N GLY A 317 -2.27 10.27 5.58
CA GLY A 317 -3.30 11.30 5.75
C GLY A 317 -3.57 12.18 4.53
N ASP A 318 -3.14 11.77 3.34
CA ASP A 318 -3.35 12.51 2.09
C ASP A 318 -4.69 12.09 1.46
N SER A 319 -5.58 13.07 1.23
CA SER A 319 -6.90 12.85 0.62
C SER A 319 -6.82 12.20 -0.77
N ARG A 320 -5.73 12.42 -1.51
CA ARG A 320 -5.52 11.82 -2.84
C ARG A 320 -5.20 10.32 -2.77
N LEU A 321 -4.71 9.82 -1.63
CA LEU A 321 -4.47 8.40 -1.41
C LEU A 321 -5.76 7.64 -1.11
N ALA A 322 -6.86 8.31 -0.76
CA ALA A 322 -8.15 7.68 -0.52
C ALA A 322 -8.63 6.90 -1.74
N GLU A 323 -8.64 7.54 -2.92
CA GLU A 323 -9.02 6.87 -4.17
C GLU A 323 -8.12 5.67 -4.49
N ARG A 324 -6.85 5.70 -4.07
CA ARG A 324 -5.91 4.59 -4.29
C ARG A 324 -6.12 3.45 -3.32
N ILE A 325 -6.55 3.76 -2.10
CA ILE A 325 -7.02 2.74 -1.16
C ILE A 325 -8.23 2.03 -1.74
N ASP A 326 -9.16 2.76 -2.35
CA ASP A 326 -10.33 2.17 -3.00
C ASP A 326 -9.92 1.28 -4.19
N ASP A 327 -8.92 1.71 -4.98
CA ASP A 327 -8.33 0.89 -6.05
C ASP A 327 -7.71 -0.43 -5.51
N LEU A 328 -7.03 -0.39 -4.35
CA LEU A 328 -6.47 -1.60 -3.72
C LEU A 328 -7.57 -2.52 -3.14
N ILE A 329 -8.61 -1.95 -2.56
CA ILE A 329 -9.78 -2.69 -2.06
C ILE A 329 -10.52 -3.37 -3.22
N ASP A 330 -10.62 -2.70 -4.36
CA ASP A 330 -11.19 -3.26 -5.58
C ASP A 330 -10.37 -4.48 -6.06
N LEU A 331 -9.04 -4.34 -6.12
CA LEU A 331 -8.15 -5.46 -6.47
C LEU A 331 -8.23 -6.61 -5.48
N GLU A 332 -8.34 -6.33 -4.17
CA GLU A 332 -8.59 -7.36 -3.17
C GLU A 332 -9.82 -8.17 -3.55
N ARG A 333 -10.95 -7.48 -3.73
CA ARG A 333 -12.23 -8.10 -4.01
C ARG A 333 -12.17 -8.94 -5.29
N GLN A 334 -11.58 -8.41 -6.35
CA GLN A 334 -11.48 -9.09 -7.63
C GLN A 334 -10.74 -10.42 -7.54
N VAL A 335 -9.57 -10.44 -6.90
CA VAL A 335 -8.77 -11.68 -6.73
C VAL A 335 -9.49 -12.67 -5.83
N LEU A 336 -10.14 -12.19 -4.77
CA LEU A 336 -10.88 -13.07 -3.85
C LEU A 336 -12.08 -13.74 -4.52
N LEU A 337 -12.80 -13.04 -5.41
CA LEU A 337 -13.90 -13.66 -6.17
C LEU A 337 -13.41 -14.79 -7.08
N VAL A 338 -12.22 -14.67 -7.68
CA VAL A 338 -11.61 -15.76 -8.45
C VAL A 338 -11.25 -16.93 -7.54
N LEU A 339 -10.65 -16.65 -6.38
CA LEU A 339 -10.23 -17.68 -5.43
C LEU A 339 -11.41 -18.45 -4.81
N THR A 340 -12.56 -17.82 -4.59
CA THR A 340 -13.74 -18.51 -4.05
C THR A 340 -14.62 -19.15 -5.13
N GLY A 341 -14.35 -18.88 -6.41
CA GLY A 341 -15.19 -19.34 -7.53
C GLY A 341 -16.52 -18.59 -7.65
N ASP A 342 -16.69 -17.48 -6.93
CA ASP A 342 -17.90 -16.67 -6.90
C ASP A 342 -17.95 -15.60 -8.01
N GLU A 343 -17.25 -15.81 -9.13
CA GLU A 343 -17.20 -14.81 -10.22
C GLU A 343 -18.59 -14.44 -10.75
N THR A 344 -19.57 -15.36 -10.66
CA THR A 344 -20.97 -15.14 -11.04
C THR A 344 -21.76 -14.26 -10.07
N GLN A 345 -21.27 -14.03 -8.85
CA GLN A 345 -21.86 -13.09 -7.87
C GLN A 345 -21.41 -11.62 -8.10
N GLY A 346 -20.52 -11.37 -9.06
CA GLY A 346 -19.90 -10.06 -9.26
C GLY A 346 -20.75 -9.02 -10.00
N SER A 347 -21.70 -9.44 -10.85
CA SER A 347 -22.52 -8.53 -11.65
C SER A 347 -23.98 -8.56 -11.18
N PRO A 348 -24.51 -7.48 -10.60
CA PRO A 348 -25.88 -7.45 -10.10
C PRO A 348 -26.87 -7.55 -11.27
N VAL A 349 -27.88 -8.40 -11.14
CA VAL A 349 -28.97 -8.48 -12.12
C VAL A 349 -29.81 -7.22 -12.02
N LEU A 350 -29.63 -6.30 -12.96
CA LEU A 350 -30.34 -5.03 -13.01
C LEU A 350 -31.74 -5.20 -13.63
N PRO A 351 -32.82 -4.71 -12.97
CA PRO A 351 -34.10 -4.46 -13.63
C PRO A 351 -33.97 -3.36 -14.70
N GLN A 352 -34.86 -3.36 -15.68
CA GLN A 352 -34.87 -2.31 -16.69
C GLN A 352 -35.30 -0.97 -16.09
N GLY A 353 -34.53 0.09 -16.32
CA GLY A 353 -34.88 1.42 -15.86
C GLY A 353 -34.52 1.69 -14.39
N VAL A 354 -33.46 1.07 -13.88
CA VAL A 354 -33.13 1.10 -12.45
C VAL A 354 -32.29 2.32 -12.07
N ILE A 355 -32.57 2.91 -10.90
CA ILE A 355 -31.66 3.83 -10.19
C ILE A 355 -30.93 3.01 -9.15
N LEU A 356 -29.61 2.85 -9.30
CA LEU A 356 -28.81 2.06 -8.38
C LEU A 356 -28.38 2.93 -7.20
N LEU A 357 -28.66 2.44 -5.99
CA LEU A 357 -28.24 3.03 -4.73
C LEU A 357 -27.12 2.18 -4.13
N ALA A 358 -26.02 2.78 -3.72
CA ALA A 358 -24.93 2.08 -3.04
C ALA A 358 -24.35 2.94 -1.91
N ASP A 359 -23.72 2.32 -0.93
CA ASP A 359 -22.93 3.09 0.04
C ASP A 359 -21.71 3.71 -0.66
N GLU A 360 -21.05 2.89 -1.48
CA GLU A 360 -19.92 3.25 -2.35
C GLU A 360 -19.89 2.27 -3.52
N LEU A 361 -19.38 2.70 -4.68
CA LEU A 361 -19.19 1.85 -5.85
C LEU A 361 -17.70 1.75 -6.13
N LEU A 362 -17.21 0.53 -6.36
CA LEU A 362 -15.85 0.30 -6.83
C LEU A 362 -15.81 0.39 -8.37
N PRO A 363 -14.66 0.78 -8.98
CA PRO A 363 -14.53 0.81 -10.44
C PRO A 363 -14.95 -0.50 -11.12
N SER A 364 -14.52 -1.66 -10.63
CA SER A 364 -14.90 -2.96 -11.21
C SER A 364 -16.40 -3.23 -11.16
N GLN A 365 -17.08 -2.78 -10.10
CA GLN A 365 -18.52 -2.94 -9.94
C GLN A 365 -19.27 -2.08 -10.95
N LEU A 366 -18.86 -0.81 -11.12
CA LEU A 366 -19.42 0.07 -12.14
C LEU A 366 -19.25 -0.52 -13.54
N MET A 367 -18.06 -1.05 -13.84
CA MET A 367 -17.77 -1.65 -15.15
C MET A 367 -18.54 -2.95 -15.41
N ALA A 368 -18.99 -3.65 -14.36
CA ALA A 368 -19.81 -4.85 -14.47
C ALA A 368 -21.31 -4.54 -14.66
N LEU A 369 -21.75 -3.29 -14.56
CA LEU A 369 -23.15 -2.91 -14.74
C LEU A 369 -23.56 -2.91 -16.22
N ASP A 370 -24.78 -3.38 -16.50
CA ASP A 370 -25.42 -3.22 -17.80
C ASP A 370 -25.95 -1.78 -17.96
N ALA A 371 -25.16 -0.95 -18.63
CA ALA A 371 -25.49 0.45 -18.89
C ALA A 371 -26.85 0.64 -19.60
N GLY A 372 -27.30 -0.34 -20.39
CA GLY A 372 -28.58 -0.27 -21.11
C GLY A 372 -29.80 -0.38 -20.19
N LYS A 373 -29.62 -0.89 -18.96
CA LYS A 373 -30.69 -1.03 -17.96
C LYS A 373 -30.65 0.05 -16.89
N LEU A 374 -29.51 0.72 -16.74
CA LEU A 374 -29.28 1.75 -15.75
C LEU A 374 -29.88 3.10 -16.17
N ARG A 375 -30.56 3.79 -15.25
CA ARG A 375 -31.08 5.16 -15.44
C ARG A 375 -30.39 6.19 -14.58
N GLY A 376 -29.76 5.79 -13.49
CA GLY A 376 -29.02 6.68 -12.61
C GLY A 376 -28.27 5.94 -11.52
N LEU A 377 -27.31 6.63 -10.92
CA LEU A 377 -26.48 6.17 -9.81
C LEU A 377 -26.62 7.17 -8.65
N CYS A 378 -26.68 6.66 -7.43
CA CYS A 378 -26.58 7.48 -6.22
C CYS A 378 -25.78 6.72 -5.17
N THR A 379 -24.68 7.32 -4.70
CA THR A 379 -23.81 6.77 -3.67
C THR A 379 -23.88 7.60 -2.40
N ALA A 380 -23.79 6.95 -1.23
CA ALA A 380 -23.75 7.64 0.06
C ALA A 380 -22.38 8.30 0.33
N ARG A 381 -21.32 7.76 -0.29
CA ARG A 381 -19.93 8.23 -0.22
C ARG A 381 -19.38 8.46 -1.63
N GLY A 382 -18.28 9.21 -1.69
CA GLY A 382 -17.61 9.60 -2.94
C GLY A 382 -17.74 11.09 -3.25
N GLY A 383 -16.87 11.58 -4.12
CA GLY A 383 -16.84 12.96 -4.59
C GLY A 383 -16.95 13.08 -6.12
N PRO A 384 -17.15 14.30 -6.65
CA PRO A 384 -17.25 14.54 -8.09
C PRO A 384 -15.96 14.22 -8.84
N THR A 385 -14.82 14.20 -8.14
CA THR A 385 -13.50 13.82 -8.69
C THR A 385 -13.22 12.33 -8.59
N SER A 386 -14.08 11.54 -7.95
CA SER A 386 -13.82 10.11 -7.77
C SER A 386 -13.77 9.40 -9.12
N HIS A 387 -12.93 8.37 -9.24
CA HIS A 387 -12.84 7.56 -10.45
C HIS A 387 -14.20 7.05 -10.92
N VAL A 388 -15.10 6.67 -10.00
CA VAL A 388 -16.46 6.23 -10.33
C VAL A 388 -17.30 7.36 -10.89
N ALA A 389 -17.23 8.57 -10.33
CA ALA A 389 -17.93 9.74 -10.87
C ALA A 389 -17.45 10.08 -12.29
N ILE A 390 -16.14 10.07 -12.52
CA ILE A 390 -15.53 10.32 -13.84
C ILE A 390 -15.94 9.24 -14.84
N LEU A 391 -15.83 7.96 -14.46
CA LEU A 391 -16.20 6.84 -15.31
C LEU A 391 -17.70 6.84 -15.62
N ALA A 392 -18.55 7.11 -14.64
CA ALA A 392 -20.00 7.19 -14.82
C ALA A 392 -20.39 8.35 -15.74
N ALA A 393 -19.74 9.51 -15.62
CA ALA A 393 -19.97 10.64 -16.53
C ALA A 393 -19.59 10.31 -17.98
N ALA A 394 -18.56 9.48 -18.18
CA ALA A 394 -18.12 9.02 -19.50
C ALA A 394 -19.00 7.90 -20.10
N MET A 395 -19.98 7.38 -19.37
CA MET A 395 -20.94 6.37 -19.86
C MET A 395 -22.16 6.96 -20.58
N ASN A 396 -22.28 8.30 -20.61
CA ASN A 396 -23.37 9.02 -21.29
C ASN A 396 -23.21 9.11 -22.80
#